data_AF-A0A817TKF0-F1
#
_entry.id   AF-A0A817TKF0-F1
#
_cell.length_a   1.000
_cell.length_b   1.000
_cell.length_c   1.000
_cell.angle_alpha   90.00
_cell.angle_beta   90.00
_cell.angle_gamma   90.00
#
_symmetry.space_group_name_H-M   'P 1'
#
loop_
_entity.id
_entity.type
_entity.pdbx_description
1 polymer ?
#
loop_
_entity_poly.entity_id
_entity_poly.type
_entity_poly.pdbx_seq_one_letter_code
_entity_poly.pdbx_strand_id
1 'polypeptide(L)'
;KCSDYYRTNRSELDNIELFRQNYRGQQSIQWYTNECFLYKLLNRALRTADFDILYSIRFFIIDLCFEIEKETKNINNQESLIVYHHK
;
A
#
# COMPACT_ATOMS: atom_id res chain seq x y z
N LYS A 1 9.73 -14.22 2.07
CA LYS A 1 8.86 -13.69 3.15
C LYS A 1 7.44 -13.35 2.65
N CYS A 2 7.23 -12.40 1.72
CA CYS A 2 5.88 -12.07 1.22
C CYS A 2 5.22 -13.20 0.41
N SER A 3 5.93 -13.76 -0.59
CA SER A 3 5.41 -14.89 -1.38
C SER A 3 5.14 -16.14 -0.53
N ASP A 4 5.95 -16.40 0.49
CA ASP A 4 5.75 -17.52 1.42
C ASP A 4 4.47 -17.36 2.24
N TYR A 5 4.14 -16.13 2.62
CA TYR A 5 2.90 -15.82 3.34
C TYR A 5 1.66 -16.06 2.47
N TYR A 6 1.73 -15.72 1.18
CA TYR A 6 0.66 -15.92 0.21
C TYR A 6 0.74 -17.25 -0.56
N ARG A 7 1.56 -18.21 -0.11
CA ARG A 7 1.87 -19.44 -0.86
C ARG A 7 0.64 -20.28 -1.28
N THR A 8 -0.48 -20.17 -0.56
CA THR A 8 -1.72 -20.89 -0.88
C THR A 8 -2.74 -20.04 -1.65
N ASN A 9 -2.47 -18.76 -1.86
CA ASN A 9 -3.35 -17.84 -2.56
C ASN A 9 -2.74 -17.45 -3.91
N ARG A 10 -3.11 -18.22 -4.95
CA ARG A 10 -2.58 -18.03 -6.31
C ARG A 10 -2.81 -16.63 -6.88
N SER A 11 -3.99 -16.05 -6.63
CA SER A 11 -4.31 -14.68 -7.09
C SER A 11 -3.35 -13.65 -6.48
N GLU A 12 -3.04 -13.77 -5.20
CA GLU A 12 -2.09 -12.87 -4.56
C GLU A 12 -0.64 -13.13 -4.99
N LEU A 13 -0.27 -14.38 -5.31
CA LEU A 13 1.03 -14.68 -5.91
C LEU A 13 1.18 -14.02 -7.30
N ASP A 14 0.14 -14.07 -8.13
CA ASP A 14 0.12 -13.43 -9.44
C ASP A 14 0.21 -11.90 -9.29
N ASN A 15 -0.50 -11.31 -8.33
CA ASN A 15 -0.39 -9.88 -8.01
C ASN A 15 1.02 -9.50 -7.51
N ILE A 16 1.65 -10.35 -6.69
CA ILE A 16 3.04 -10.12 -6.22
C ILE A 16 4.00 -10.12 -7.41
N GLU A 17 3.83 -11.03 -8.35
CA GLU A 17 4.69 -11.09 -9.54
C GLU A 17 4.44 -9.92 -10.47
N LEU A 18 3.17 -9.56 -10.69
CA LEU A 18 2.79 -8.37 -11.46
C LEU A 18 3.41 -7.10 -10.86
N PHE A 19 3.32 -6.96 -9.54
CA PHE A 19 3.94 -5.85 -8.81
C PHE A 19 5.45 -5.84 -8.98
N ARG A 20 6.12 -6.99 -8.80
CA ARG A 20 7.58 -7.10 -8.95
C ARG A 20 8.06 -6.64 -10.33
N GLN A 21 7.32 -6.97 -11.37
CA GLN A 21 7.70 -6.68 -12.75
C GLN A 21 7.35 -5.25 -13.19
N ASN A 22 6.23 -4.71 -12.70
CA ASN A 22 5.63 -3.50 -13.28
C ASN A 22 5.52 -2.32 -12.33
N TYR A 23 5.89 -2.48 -11.05
CA TYR A 23 5.73 -1.42 -10.08
C TYR A 23 6.51 -0.16 -10.44
N ARG A 24 5.82 0.98 -10.32
CA ARG A 24 6.37 2.33 -10.42
C ARG A 24 5.86 3.13 -9.24
N GLY A 25 6.72 3.93 -8.62
CA GLY A 25 6.38 4.72 -7.42
C GLY A 25 5.14 5.60 -7.59
N GLN A 26 4.91 6.14 -8.79
CA GLN A 26 3.75 6.97 -9.13
C GLN A 26 2.41 6.21 -9.08
N GLN A 27 2.44 4.87 -9.05
CA GLN A 27 1.24 4.01 -8.97
C GLN A 27 1.00 3.53 -7.53
N SER A 28 1.78 3.98 -6.55
CA SER A 28 1.71 3.53 -5.16
C SER A 28 0.31 3.63 -4.55
N ILE A 29 -0.39 4.76 -4.77
CA ILE A 29 -1.78 4.96 -4.32
C ILE A 29 -2.70 3.89 -4.91
N GLN A 30 -2.63 3.64 -6.22
CA GLN A 30 -3.48 2.64 -6.90
C GLN A 30 -3.26 1.24 -6.33
N TRP A 31 -2.00 0.86 -6.10
CA TRP A 31 -1.64 -0.42 -5.48
C TRP A 31 -2.13 -0.53 -4.04
N TYR A 32 -2.12 0.57 -3.28
CA TYR A 32 -2.65 0.60 -1.91
C TYR A 32 -4.18 0.54 -1.85
N THR A 33 -4.89 1.16 -2.79
CA THR A 33 -6.36 1.18 -2.82
C THR A 33 -6.95 -0.09 -3.43
N ASN A 34 -6.21 -0.79 -4.29
CA ASN A 34 -6.64 -2.07 -4.83
C ASN A 34 -6.66 -3.12 -3.71
N GLU A 35 -7.67 -4.00 -3.69
CA GLU A 35 -7.81 -5.09 -2.72
C GLU A 35 -6.82 -6.26 -2.96
N CYS A 36 -5.53 -5.95 -3.06
CA CYS A 36 -4.45 -6.89 -3.28
C CYS A 36 -3.58 -7.09 -2.03
N PHE A 37 -2.54 -7.89 -2.19
CA PHE A 37 -1.60 -8.24 -1.12
C PHE A 37 -1.02 -7.01 -0.40
N LEU A 38 -0.73 -5.91 -1.11
CA LEU A 38 -0.13 -4.71 -0.51
C LEU A 38 -1.03 -4.04 0.51
N TYR A 39 -2.30 -3.84 0.15
CA TYR A 39 -3.29 -3.29 1.08
C TYR A 39 -3.35 -4.15 2.36
N LYS A 40 -3.50 -5.46 2.21
CA LYS A 40 -3.64 -6.40 3.34
C LYS A 40 -2.36 -6.46 4.18
N LEU A 41 -1.21 -6.54 3.53
CA LEU A 41 0.10 -6.70 4.15
C LEU A 41 0.50 -5.44 4.94
N LEU A 42 0.40 -4.26 4.32
CA LEU A 42 0.74 -3.00 4.97
C LEU A 42 -0.19 -2.71 6.15
N ASN A 43 -1.50 -2.83 5.96
CA ASN A 43 -2.46 -2.61 7.03
C ASN A 43 -2.26 -3.56 8.21
N ARG A 44 -1.94 -4.83 7.93
CA ARG A 44 -1.63 -5.79 9.00
C ARG A 44 -0.34 -5.41 9.72
N ALA A 45 0.74 -5.15 8.98
CA ALA A 45 2.05 -4.85 9.55
C ALA A 45 2.02 -3.60 10.45
N LEU A 46 1.25 -2.58 10.06
CA LEU A 46 1.01 -1.40 10.89
C LEU A 46 0.24 -1.74 12.18
N ARG A 47 -0.83 -2.56 12.10
CA ARG A 47 -1.61 -2.96 13.29
C ARG A 47 -0.82 -3.81 14.28
N THR A 48 0.06 -4.67 13.78
CA THR A 48 0.84 -5.59 14.61
C THR A 48 2.25 -5.09 14.92
N ALA A 49 2.62 -3.89 14.47
CA ALA A 49 3.98 -3.36 14.53
C ALA A 49 5.04 -4.36 14.02
N ASP A 50 4.73 -5.04 12.89
CA ASP A 50 5.65 -6.00 12.27
C ASP A 50 6.74 -5.24 11.49
N PHE A 51 7.79 -4.85 12.21
CA PHE A 51 8.90 -4.05 11.66
C PHE A 51 9.66 -4.79 10.55
N ASP A 52 9.70 -6.12 10.58
CA ASP A 52 10.32 -6.94 9.54
C ASP A 52 9.62 -6.74 8.19
N ILE A 53 8.28 -6.79 8.20
CA ILE A 53 7.46 -6.54 7.01
C ILE A 53 7.57 -5.07 6.60
N LEU A 54 7.38 -4.13 7.53
CA LEU A 54 7.45 -2.69 7.24
C LEU A 54 8.80 -2.32 6.61
N TYR A 55 9.90 -2.83 7.15
CA TYR A 55 11.22 -2.61 6.61
C TYR A 55 11.39 -3.26 5.22
N SER A 56 10.83 -4.45 5.01
CA SER A 56 10.88 -5.15 3.71
C SER A 56 10.16 -4.39 2.60
N ILE A 57 9.06 -3.69 2.91
CA ILE A 57 8.27 -2.91 1.95
C ILE A 57 8.47 -1.40 2.08
N ARG A 58 9.51 -0.94 2.80
CA ARG A 58 9.73 0.49 3.10
C ARG A 58 9.79 1.38 1.86
N PHE A 59 10.32 0.87 0.74
CA PHE A 59 10.35 1.61 -0.52
C PHE A 59 8.94 1.98 -1.00
N PHE A 60 8.00 1.03 -0.91
CA PHE A 60 6.60 1.25 -1.26
C PHE A 60 5.94 2.24 -0.31
N ILE A 61 6.25 2.17 0.99
CA ILE A 61 5.73 3.12 2.00
C ILE A 61 6.19 4.55 1.69
N ILE A 62 7.48 4.72 1.36
CA ILE A 62 8.04 6.02 0.98
C ILE A 62 7.32 6.59 -0.25
N ASP A 63 7.17 5.79 -1.30
CA ASP A 63 6.48 6.19 -2.53
C ASP A 63 5.00 6.53 -2.27
N LEU A 64 4.33 5.74 -1.41
CA LEU A 64 2.94 5.95 -1.04
C LEU A 64 2.76 7.28 -0.29
N CYS A 65 3.59 7.54 0.72
CA CYS A 65 3.57 8.81 1.45
C CYS A 65 3.83 9.99 0.51
N PHE A 66 4.83 9.87 -0.37
CA PHE A 66 5.17 10.92 -1.32
C PHE A 66 4.01 11.27 -2.26
N GLU A 67 3.36 10.25 -2.87
CA GLU A 67 2.23 10.51 -3.76
C GLU A 67 0.99 11.01 -2.99
N ILE A 68 0.72 10.54 -1.77
CA ILE A 68 -0.36 11.09 -0.93
C ILE A 68 -0.12 12.57 -0.61
N GLU A 69 1.10 12.95 -0.23
CA GLU A 69 1.44 14.35 0.05
C GLU A 69 1.28 15.23 -1.20
N LYS A 70 1.69 14.72 -2.36
CA LYS A 70 1.52 15.39 -3.64
C LYS A 70 0.05 15.62 -3.99
N GLU A 71 -0.80 14.61 -3.85
CA GLU A 71 -2.25 14.74 -4.08
C GLU A 71 -2.90 15.67 -3.04
N THR A 72 -2.45 15.61 -1.78
CA THR A 72 -2.96 16.49 -0.71
C THR A 72 -2.62 17.96 -0.97
N LYS A 73 -1.43 18.26 -1.49
CA LYS A 73 -1.05 19.63 -1.90
C LYS A 73 -1.97 20.19 -2.99
N ASN A 74 -2.52 19.35 -3.86
CA ASN A 74 -3.52 19.76 -4.85
C ASN A 74 -4.89 20.08 -4.20
N ILE A 75 -5.20 19.48 -3.05
CA ILE A 75 -6.48 19.63 -2.33
C ILE A 75 -6.48 20.83 -1.36
N ASN A 76 -5.31 21.36 -0.97
CA ASN A 76 -5.10 22.44 0.00
C ASN A 76 -5.79 23.81 -0.30
N ASN A 77 -6.73 23.87 -1.25
CA ASN A 77 -7.71 24.95 -1.38
C ASN A 77 -9.00 24.76 -0.56
N GLN A 78 -9.15 23.68 0.23
CA GLN A 78 -10.27 23.51 1.16
C GLN A 78 -9.78 23.28 2.60
N GLU A 79 -10.11 24.21 3.50
CA GLU A 79 -9.56 24.33 4.86
C GLU A 79 -10.05 23.27 5.87
N SER A 80 -11.01 22.40 5.51
CA SER A 80 -11.42 21.26 6.35
C SER A 80 -12.26 20.25 5.58
N LEU A 81 -11.97 18.95 5.73
CA LEU A 81 -12.75 17.83 5.18
C LEU A 81 -13.31 16.97 6.32
N ILE A 82 -14.62 16.75 6.35
CA ILE A 82 -15.27 15.77 7.23
C ILE A 82 -15.40 14.46 6.45
N VAL A 83 -14.84 13.38 6.96
CA VAL A 83 -14.85 12.05 6.32
C VAL A 83 -15.56 11.05 7.23
N TYR A 84 -16.39 10.20 6.65
CA TYR A 84 -17.10 9.13 7.35
C TYR A 84 -16.47 7.79 6.98
N HIS A 85 -16.18 6.95 7.99
CA HIS A 85 -15.83 5.55 7.77
C HIS A 85 -16.97 4.67 8.29
N HIS A 86 -17.50 3.78 7.46
CA HIS A 86 -18.40 2.72 7.91
C HIS A 86 -17.57 1.49 8.27
N LYS A 87 -17.86 0.86 9.41
CA LYS A 87 -17.24 -0.41 9.84
C LYS A 87 -18.01 -1.60 9.31
#